data_AF-A0A7G9GHG9-F1
#
_entry.id   AF-A0A7G9GHG9-F1
#
_cell.length_a   1.000
_cell.length_b   1.000
_cell.length_c   1.000
_cell.angle_alpha   90.00
_cell.angle_beta   90.00
_cell.angle_gamma   90.00
#
_symmetry.space_group_name_H-M   'P 1'
#
loop_
_entity.id
_entity.type
_entity.pdbx_description
1 polymer ?
#
loop_
_entity_poly.entity_id
_entity_poly.type
_entity_poly.pdbx_seq_one_letter_code
_entity_poly.pdbx_strand_id
1 'polypeptide(L)'
;MTTDVNVVLINFPAKGNEMVVPNEDGSYTILINARLSEEGRMLAYQHAMRHIAADDFQKEEIQTIEAQAHELLDSAKVQKIPSQEYEIIIKKIQQRRKKIKKAMAQAEEKIKFIQKYGQDQFFERAEEYYLYGDNL
;
A
#
# COMPACT_ATOMS: atom_id res chain seq x y z
N MET A 1 12.49 -34.82 -12.22
CA MET A 1 13.22 -34.28 -11.06
C MET A 1 12.17 -33.75 -10.11
N THR A 2 11.92 -34.42 -8.99
CA THR A 2 11.09 -33.86 -7.90
C THR A 2 12.00 -32.92 -7.13
N THR A 3 11.73 -31.61 -7.19
CA THR A 3 12.42 -30.64 -6.35
C THR A 3 12.06 -30.90 -4.90
N ASP A 4 13.05 -31.02 -4.02
CA ASP A 4 12.81 -31.16 -2.58
C ASP A 4 12.34 -29.82 -2.02
N VAL A 5 11.09 -29.80 -1.56
CA VAL A 5 10.40 -28.58 -1.14
C VAL A 5 9.82 -28.79 0.26
N ASN A 6 10.19 -27.91 1.18
CA ASN A 6 9.62 -27.84 2.52
C ASN A 6 8.53 -26.77 2.57
N VAL A 7 7.36 -27.09 3.13
CA VAL A 7 6.23 -26.15 3.25
C VAL A 7 5.94 -25.89 4.71
N VAL A 8 6.01 -24.62 5.12
CA VAL A 8 5.78 -24.20 6.51
C VAL A 8 4.70 -23.14 6.56
N LEU A 9 3.80 -23.30 7.52
CA LEU A 9 2.71 -22.37 7.77
C LEU A 9 3.11 -21.44 8.90
N ILE A 10 3.20 -20.15 8.60
CA ILE A 10 3.58 -19.14 9.59
C ILE A 10 2.60 -17.97 9.56
N ASN A 11 2.45 -17.29 10.68
CA ASN A 11 1.55 -16.15 10.81
C ASN A 11 2.30 -14.87 10.44
N PHE A 12 2.07 -14.34 9.23
CA PHE A 12 2.85 -13.20 8.74
C PHE A 12 2.46 -11.93 9.51
N PRO A 13 3.44 -11.09 9.93
CA PRO A 13 3.15 -9.78 10.51
C PRO A 13 2.57 -8.79 9.47
N ALA A 14 2.89 -8.98 8.18
CA ALA A 14 2.48 -8.12 7.06
C ALA A 14 1.46 -8.80 6.11
N LYS A 15 0.90 -8.04 5.16
CA LYS A 15 -0.09 -8.49 4.16
C LYS A 15 0.51 -9.31 3.00
N GLY A 16 1.47 -10.20 3.27
CA GLY A 16 2.01 -11.15 2.30
C GLY A 16 1.26 -12.48 2.34
N ASN A 17 1.12 -13.14 1.18
CA ASN A 17 0.43 -14.42 1.06
C ASN A 17 1.39 -15.61 1.18
N GLU A 18 2.55 -15.52 0.51
CA GLU A 18 3.62 -16.51 0.56
C GLU A 18 5.01 -15.87 0.44
N MET A 19 6.02 -16.64 0.78
CA MET A 19 7.42 -16.31 0.57
C MET A 19 8.19 -17.59 0.26
N VAL A 20 9.09 -17.54 -0.73
CA VAL A 20 9.92 -18.68 -1.11
C VAL A 20 11.38 -18.33 -0.82
N VAL A 21 12.07 -19.24 -0.16
CA VAL A 21 13.48 -19.10 0.21
C VAL A 21 14.27 -20.27 -0.40
N PRO A 22 15.21 -20.02 -1.33
CA PRO A 22 16.15 -21.05 -1.77
C PRO A 22 17.17 -21.33 -0.66
N ASN A 23 17.40 -22.60 -0.38
CA ASN A 23 18.40 -23.05 0.58
C ASN A 23 19.74 -23.34 -0.12
N GLU A 24 20.85 -23.32 0.63
CA GLU A 24 22.21 -23.56 0.10
C GLU A 24 22.41 -24.98 -0.48
N ASP A 25 21.58 -25.93 -0.05
CA ASP A 25 21.58 -27.33 -0.52
C ASP A 25 20.81 -27.54 -1.83
N GLY A 26 20.23 -26.48 -2.40
CA GLY A 26 19.40 -26.54 -3.61
C GLY A 26 17.95 -26.96 -3.36
N SER A 27 17.55 -27.12 -2.09
CA SER A 27 16.13 -27.28 -1.71
C SER A 27 15.44 -25.92 -1.60
N TYR A 28 14.11 -25.93 -1.54
CA TYR A 28 13.31 -24.72 -1.39
C TYR A 28 12.43 -24.77 -0.16
N THR A 29 12.33 -23.67 0.57
CA THR A 29 11.38 -23.50 1.67
C THR A 29 10.28 -22.54 1.27
N ILE A 30 9.03 -23.00 1.28
CA ILE A 30 7.84 -22.20 1.01
C ILE A 30 7.17 -21.88 2.34
N LEU A 31 7.02 -20.60 2.61
CA LEU A 31 6.34 -20.05 3.76
C LEU A 31 4.97 -19.56 3.31
N ILE A 32 3.90 -20.11 3.86
CA ILE A 32 2.52 -19.72 3.53
C ILE A 32 1.88 -19.06 4.74
N ASN A 33 1.18 -17.95 4.50
CA ASN A 33 0.49 -17.22 5.55
C ASN A 33 -0.68 -18.04 6.13
N ALA A 34 -0.58 -18.37 7.42
CA ALA A 34 -1.60 -19.15 8.13
C ALA A 34 -2.96 -18.46 8.24
N ARG A 35 -3.03 -17.12 8.06
CA ARG A 35 -4.28 -16.33 8.09
C ARG A 35 -5.16 -16.51 6.86
N LEU A 36 -4.64 -17.10 5.79
CA LEU A 36 -5.40 -17.33 4.55
C LEU A 36 -6.38 -18.49 4.72
N SER A 37 -7.47 -18.46 3.94
CA SER A 37 -8.39 -19.61 3.81
C SER A 37 -7.67 -20.80 3.19
N GLU A 38 -8.26 -22.00 3.29
CA GLU A 38 -7.70 -23.21 2.68
C GLU A 38 -7.44 -23.02 1.17
N GLU A 39 -8.42 -22.48 0.44
CA GLU A 39 -8.28 -22.15 -0.98
C GLU A 39 -7.16 -21.14 -1.22
N GLY A 40 -7.07 -20.09 -0.39
CA GLY A 40 -6.01 -19.09 -0.47
C GLY A 40 -4.63 -19.68 -0.26
N ARG A 41 -4.50 -20.66 0.64
CA ARG A 41 -3.23 -21.37 0.91
C ARG A 41 -2.84 -22.27 -0.25
N MET A 42 -3.81 -22.92 -0.88
CA MET A 42 -3.59 -23.73 -2.08
C MET A 42 -3.13 -22.88 -3.27
N LEU A 43 -3.75 -21.70 -3.46
CA LEU A 43 -3.32 -20.75 -4.48
C LEU A 43 -1.91 -20.22 -4.22
N ALA A 44 -1.62 -19.86 -2.96
CA ALA A 44 -0.30 -19.40 -2.54
C ALA A 44 0.78 -20.47 -2.76
N TYR A 45 0.46 -21.73 -2.48
CA TYR A 45 1.35 -22.86 -2.78
C TYR A 45 1.59 -23.05 -4.29
N GLN A 46 0.53 -23.01 -5.10
CA GLN A 46 0.65 -23.11 -6.55
C GLN A 46 1.50 -21.97 -7.13
N HIS A 47 1.32 -20.76 -6.60
CA HIS A 47 2.10 -19.59 -6.98
C HIS A 47 3.59 -19.79 -6.66
N ALA A 48 3.92 -20.22 -5.44
CA ALA A 48 5.29 -20.55 -5.04
C ALA A 48 5.92 -21.66 -5.92
N MET A 49 5.14 -22.69 -6.27
CA MET A 49 5.61 -23.76 -7.16
C MET A 49 5.87 -23.30 -8.58
N ARG A 50 5.08 -22.36 -9.09
CA ARG A 50 5.32 -21.75 -10.39
C ARG A 50 6.65 -21.00 -10.43
N HIS A 51 6.97 -20.25 -9.37
CA HIS A 51 8.26 -19.56 -9.25
C HIS A 51 9.45 -20.52 -9.22
N ILE A 52 9.35 -21.62 -8.48
CA ILE A 52 10.39 -22.64 -8.41
C ILE A 52 10.58 -23.33 -9.77
N ALA A 53 9.48 -23.64 -10.47
CA ALA A 53 9.54 -24.27 -11.80
C ALA A 53 10.07 -23.34 -12.89
N ALA A 54 9.84 -22.02 -12.77
CA ALA A 54 10.25 -21.00 -13.73
C ALA A 54 11.67 -20.45 -13.47
N ASP A 55 12.35 -20.93 -12.43
CA ASP A 55 13.67 -20.49 -11.96
C ASP A 55 13.75 -18.97 -11.77
N ASP A 56 12.70 -18.40 -11.19
CA ASP A 56 12.53 -16.96 -11.07
C ASP A 56 13.52 -16.33 -10.07
N PHE A 57 14.19 -17.14 -9.24
CA PHE A 57 15.16 -16.68 -8.24
C PHE A 57 16.54 -16.35 -8.80
N GLN A 58 16.82 -16.74 -10.06
CA GLN A 58 18.07 -16.42 -10.77
C GLN A 58 17.94 -15.17 -11.65
N LYS A 59 16.75 -14.56 -11.73
CA LYS A 59 16.47 -13.41 -12.60
C LYS A 59 16.55 -12.10 -11.81
N GLU A 60 17.16 -11.07 -12.38
CA GLU A 60 17.43 -9.78 -11.72
C GLU A 60 16.19 -8.87 -11.58
N GLU A 61 15.11 -9.10 -12.36
CA GLU A 61 13.94 -8.21 -12.39
C GLU A 61 12.73 -8.77 -11.62
N ILE A 62 12.70 -8.47 -10.31
CA ILE A 62 11.63 -8.86 -9.37
C ILE A 62 10.25 -8.34 -9.81
N GLN A 63 10.17 -7.15 -10.43
CA GLN A 63 8.92 -6.51 -10.84
C GLN A 63 8.24 -7.18 -12.05
N THR A 64 9.01 -7.70 -13.01
CA THR A 64 8.45 -8.36 -14.20
C THR A 64 7.94 -9.76 -13.89
N ILE A 65 8.57 -10.42 -12.91
CA ILE A 65 8.18 -11.73 -12.37
C ILE A 65 6.90 -11.60 -11.53
N GLU A 66 6.81 -10.62 -10.64
CA GLU A 66 5.60 -10.33 -9.85
C GLU A 66 4.41 -9.99 -10.77
N ALA A 67 4.65 -9.22 -11.84
CA ALA A 67 3.64 -8.88 -12.84
C ALA A 67 3.15 -10.08 -13.67
N GLN A 68 4.04 -11.03 -14.00
CA GLN A 68 3.68 -12.27 -14.71
C GLN A 68 2.94 -13.27 -13.81
N ALA A 69 3.36 -13.38 -12.55
CA ALA A 69 2.84 -14.39 -11.63
C ALA A 69 1.49 -13.98 -11.02
N HIS A 70 1.23 -12.68 -10.85
CA HIS A 70 -0.04 -12.15 -10.36
C HIS A 70 -1.07 -11.74 -11.44
N GLU A 71 -0.93 -12.16 -12.70
CA GLU A 71 -1.89 -11.84 -13.79
C GLU A 71 -2.24 -10.33 -13.88
N LEU A 72 -1.38 -9.44 -13.39
CA LEU A 72 -1.57 -7.98 -13.47
C LEU A 72 -1.50 -7.47 -14.92
N LEU A 73 -1.09 -8.34 -15.84
CA LEU A 73 -1.07 -8.13 -17.28
C LEU A 73 -2.10 -8.99 -18.03
N ASP A 74 -3.24 -9.29 -17.43
CA ASP A 74 -4.46 -9.48 -18.23
C ASP A 74 -4.85 -8.13 -18.85
N SER A 75 -4.06 -7.69 -19.83
CA SER A 75 -4.39 -6.59 -20.74
C SER A 75 -5.75 -6.79 -21.44
N ALA A 76 -6.26 -8.04 -21.42
CA ALA A 76 -7.60 -8.43 -21.84
C ALA A 76 -8.72 -8.10 -20.82
N LYS A 77 -8.43 -7.99 -19.51
CA LYS A 77 -9.41 -7.65 -18.45
C LYS A 77 -9.38 -6.19 -18.01
N VAL A 78 -8.36 -5.42 -18.40
CA VAL A 78 -8.34 -3.96 -18.16
C VAL A 78 -9.44 -3.34 -19.02
N GLN A 79 -10.61 -3.11 -18.41
CA GLN A 79 -11.69 -2.35 -19.04
C GLN A 79 -11.10 -1.01 -19.47
N LYS A 80 -11.01 -0.78 -20.78
CA LYS A 80 -10.59 0.49 -21.35
C LYS A 80 -11.70 1.51 -21.06
N ILE A 81 -11.62 2.14 -19.88
CA ILE A 81 -12.49 3.24 -19.51
C ILE A 81 -12.33 4.34 -20.58
N PRO A 82 -13.41 4.93 -21.11
CA PRO A 82 -13.30 6.01 -22.10
C PRO A 82 -12.49 7.20 -21.56
N SER A 83 -11.67 7.82 -22.41
CA SER A 83 -10.76 8.93 -22.05
C SER A 83 -11.43 10.04 -21.22
N GLN A 84 -12.71 10.32 -21.47
CA GLN A 84 -13.49 11.36 -20.79
C GLN A 84 -13.75 11.06 -19.31
N GLU A 85 -13.93 9.79 -18.94
CA GLU A 85 -14.16 9.39 -17.55
C GLU A 85 -12.88 9.55 -16.71
N TYR A 86 -11.71 9.29 -17.30
CA TYR A 86 -10.42 9.54 -16.65
C TYR A 86 -10.23 11.01 -16.29
N GLU A 87 -10.58 11.92 -17.19
CA GLU A 87 -10.52 13.36 -16.91
C GLU A 87 -11.41 13.76 -15.73
N ILE A 88 -12.61 13.18 -15.65
CA ILE A 88 -13.53 13.42 -14.54
C ILE A 88 -12.94 12.91 -13.22
N ILE A 89 -12.35 11.70 -13.22
CA ILE A 89 -11.71 11.11 -12.05
C ILE A 89 -10.52 11.97 -11.61
N ILE A 90 -9.65 12.36 -12.53
CA ILE A 90 -8.48 13.21 -12.26
C ILE A 90 -8.91 14.55 -11.66
N LYS A 91 -9.93 15.20 -12.23
CA LYS A 91 -10.49 16.45 -11.69
C LYS A 91 -11.02 16.27 -10.26
N LYS A 92 -11.74 15.18 -9.96
CA LYS A 92 -12.22 14.87 -8.60
C LYS A 92 -11.06 14.68 -7.62
N ILE A 93 -10.02 13.96 -8.02
CA ILE A 93 -8.81 13.74 -7.21
C ILE A 93 -8.12 15.08 -6.91
N GLN A 94 -7.95 15.94 -7.92
CA GLN A 94 -7.35 17.27 -7.76
C GLN A 94 -8.17 18.17 -6.81
N GLN A 95 -9.49 18.19 -6.95
CA GLN A 95 -10.37 18.94 -6.06
C GLN A 95 -10.27 18.46 -4.61
N ARG A 96 -10.25 17.13 -4.39
CA ARG A 96 -10.09 16.54 -3.06
C ARG A 96 -8.75 16.91 -2.44
N ARG A 97 -7.66 16.83 -3.22
CA ARG A 97 -6.32 17.27 -2.80
C ARG A 97 -6.31 18.75 -2.40
N LYS A 98 -6.95 19.61 -3.18
CA LYS A 98 -7.06 21.06 -2.87
C LYS A 98 -7.80 21.31 -1.55
N LYS A 99 -8.91 20.59 -1.31
CA LYS A 99 -9.65 20.67 -0.04
C LYS A 99 -8.80 20.22 1.15
N ILE A 100 -8.11 19.09 1.02
CA ILE A 100 -7.22 18.56 2.07
C ILE A 100 -6.11 19.58 2.35
N LYS A 101 -5.45 20.12 1.32
CA LYS A 101 -4.40 21.14 1.49
C LYS A 101 -4.90 22.38 2.23
N LYS A 102 -6.12 22.84 1.92
CA LYS A 102 -6.73 23.98 2.63
C LYS A 102 -7.02 23.65 4.11
N ALA A 103 -7.56 22.46 4.39
CA ALA A 103 -7.82 22.02 5.75
C ALA A 103 -6.53 21.87 6.56
N MET A 104 -5.45 21.35 5.94
CA MET A 104 -4.14 21.27 6.56
C MET A 104 -3.58 22.65 6.90
N ALA A 105 -3.64 23.62 5.98
CA ALA A 105 -3.18 24.98 6.25
C ALA A 105 -3.95 25.63 7.43
N GLN A 106 -5.27 25.45 7.50
CA GLN A 106 -6.07 25.93 8.63
C GLN A 106 -5.72 25.23 9.95
N ALA A 107 -5.43 23.93 9.91
CA ALA A 107 -4.99 23.19 11.08
C ALA A 107 -3.59 23.66 11.53
N GLU A 108 -2.66 23.92 10.60
CA GLU A 108 -1.35 24.48 10.91
C GLU A 108 -1.43 25.87 11.55
N GLU A 109 -2.29 26.76 11.03
CA GLU A 109 -2.54 28.07 11.64
C GLU A 109 -3.05 27.94 13.08
N LYS A 110 -4.02 27.04 13.31
CA LYS A 110 -4.54 26.76 14.66
C LYS A 110 -3.46 26.21 15.59
N ILE A 111 -2.64 25.28 15.12
CA ILE A 111 -1.53 24.72 15.90
C ILE A 111 -0.52 25.81 16.26
N LYS A 112 -0.13 26.65 15.31
CA LYS A 112 0.77 27.79 15.57
C LYS A 112 0.20 28.75 16.61
N PHE A 113 -1.09 29.05 16.52
CA PHE A 113 -1.78 29.91 17.49
C PHE A 113 -1.78 29.29 18.90
N ILE A 114 -2.11 28.00 19.02
CA ILE A 114 -2.07 27.26 20.30
C ILE A 114 -0.65 27.24 20.87
N GLN A 115 0.37 26.98 20.04
CA GLN A 115 1.78 26.98 20.46
C GLN A 115 2.24 28.35 20.97
N LYS A 116 1.77 29.46 20.36
CA LYS A 116 2.17 30.82 20.73
C LYS A 116 1.51 31.30 22.03
N TYR A 117 0.24 30.96 22.26
CA TYR A 117 -0.57 31.58 23.32
C TYR A 117 -1.04 30.62 24.42
N GLY A 118 -0.80 29.31 24.29
CA GLY A 118 -1.25 28.29 25.22
C GLY A 118 -2.71 27.88 25.02
N GLN A 119 -3.09 26.72 25.54
CA GLN A 119 -4.42 26.13 25.34
C GLN A 119 -5.52 26.87 26.13
N ASP A 120 -5.18 27.44 27.29
CA ASP A 120 -6.13 28.03 28.23
C ASP A 120 -6.64 29.41 27.80
N GLN A 121 -5.86 30.17 27.02
CA GLN A 121 -6.25 31.48 26.47
C GLN A 121 -6.73 31.40 25.02
N PHE A 122 -6.96 30.19 24.50
CA PHE A 122 -7.26 29.96 23.08
C PHE A 122 -8.55 30.67 22.63
N PHE A 123 -9.62 30.58 23.42
CA PHE A 123 -10.93 31.14 23.03
C PHE A 123 -10.97 32.66 23.19
N GLU A 124 -10.50 33.21 24.31
CA GLU A 124 -10.52 34.65 24.59
C GLU A 124 -9.65 35.42 23.59
N ARG A 125 -8.42 34.94 23.31
CA ARG A 125 -7.54 35.59 22.33
C ARG A 125 -8.00 35.36 20.89
N ALA A 126 -8.63 34.24 20.56
CA ALA A 126 -9.17 34.04 19.22
C ALA A 126 -10.33 35.00 18.92
N GLU A 127 -11.16 35.32 19.92
CA GLU A 127 -12.20 36.35 19.81
C GLU A 127 -11.59 37.75 19.64
N GLU A 128 -10.60 38.13 20.45
CA GLU A 128 -9.90 39.42 20.31
C GLU A 128 -9.24 39.57 18.94
N TYR A 129 -8.58 38.53 18.43
CA TYR A 129 -7.91 38.55 17.14
C TYR A 129 -8.91 38.66 15.98
N TYR A 130 -10.09 38.06 16.10
CA TYR A 130 -11.18 38.16 15.13
C TYR A 130 -11.82 39.56 15.12
N LEU A 131 -11.95 40.19 16.30
CA LEU A 131 -12.56 41.51 16.48
C LEU A 131 -11.63 42.69 16.16
N TYR A 132 -10.34 42.59 16.52
CA TYR A 132 -9.41 43.72 16.51
C TYR A 132 -8.16 43.51 15.63
N GLY A 133 -7.87 42.27 15.20
CA GLY A 133 -6.68 41.95 14.42
C GLY A 133 -5.37 42.11 15.22
N ASP A 134 -4.23 42.04 14.53
CA ASP A 134 -2.87 42.08 15.10
C ASP A 134 -2.41 43.48 15.59
N ASN A 135 -3.33 44.44 15.69
CA ASN A 135 -3.01 45.82 16.05
C ASN A 135 -3.09 46.03 17.57
N LEU A 136 -2.06 45.61 18.30
CA LEU A 136 -1.67 46.20 19.58
C LEU A 136 -0.15 46.18 19.76
#